data_AF-A0A9P9GYL7-F1
#
_entry.id   AF-A0A9P9GYL7-F1
#
_cell.length_a   1.000
_cell.length_b   1.000
_cell.length_c   1.000
_cell.angle_alpha   90.00
_cell.angle_beta   90.00
_cell.angle_gamma   90.00
#
_symmetry.space_group_name_H-M   'P 1'
#
loop_
_entity.id
_entity.type
_entity.pdbx_description
1 polymer ?
#
loop_
_entity_poly.entity_id
_entity_poly.type
_entity_poly.pdbx_seq_one_letter_code
_entity_poly.pdbx_strand_id
1 'polypeptide(L)'
;MVQDNESQARLQQAIHAFQSKGKDIRRREAGRIDIEDDFTAPNPGKKDFLRDLIAMEYEVDPNDPDKSDDAQLRFVHIAFDRLINHAKAVLTPNVISWNALFERRYTLVVKQLFAYIVRCMSFKDKADRPPFKISIKQQKAYDVMMDQADGLTDAWKEYEGDPEAPEIVRLLDLLETAVLELYISVLDHFTKDTEYDSVLVSFLTVLSVRADGTWEGYSGFTPKLSAIMAISRLCIIKYAVDQRAKVIKQKMQQGQSQEEAERNSPSYFALISEMTRRFMVGGGEGWETTPT
;
A
#
# COMPACT_ATOMS: atom_id res chain seq x y z
N MET A 1 -17.12 -0.28 -32.72
CA MET A 1 -17.73 -1.22 -31.76
C MET A 1 -17.02 -2.58 -31.67
N VAL A 2 -16.43 -3.14 -32.73
CA VAL A 2 -15.77 -4.47 -32.68
C VAL A 2 -14.34 -4.44 -32.07
N GLN A 3 -13.57 -3.37 -32.30
CA GLN A 3 -12.20 -3.21 -31.78
C GLN A 3 -12.09 -3.05 -30.25
N ASP A 4 -13.13 -2.50 -29.61
CA ASP A 4 -13.15 -2.27 -28.16
C ASP A 4 -13.41 -3.59 -27.40
N ASN A 5 -14.19 -4.49 -28.02
CA ASN A 5 -14.52 -5.81 -27.48
C ASN A 5 -13.32 -6.79 -27.56
N GLU A 6 -12.52 -6.73 -28.63
CA GLU A 6 -11.26 -7.49 -28.74
C GLU A 6 -10.20 -7.01 -27.74
N SER A 7 -10.14 -5.70 -27.50
CA SER A 7 -9.19 -5.11 -26.56
C SER A 7 -9.52 -5.50 -25.11
N GLN A 8 -10.81 -5.52 -24.75
CA GLN A 8 -11.27 -6.04 -23.45
C GLN A 8 -11.02 -7.54 -23.29
N ALA A 9 -11.26 -8.34 -24.34
CA ALA A 9 -11.00 -9.78 -24.31
C ALA A 9 -9.51 -10.11 -24.12
N ARG A 10 -8.62 -9.36 -24.79
CA ARG A 10 -7.15 -9.50 -24.63
C ARG A 10 -6.70 -9.08 -23.23
N LEU A 11 -7.28 -8.03 -22.66
CA LEU A 11 -7.01 -7.59 -21.29
C LEU A 11 -7.42 -8.67 -20.27
N GLN A 12 -8.59 -9.29 -20.44
CA GLN A 12 -9.04 -10.39 -19.60
C GLN A 12 -8.14 -11.63 -19.72
N GLN A 13 -7.72 -11.99 -20.94
CA GLN A 13 -6.77 -13.09 -21.15
C GLN A 13 -5.41 -12.83 -20.47
N ALA A 14 -4.89 -11.60 -20.57
CA ALA A 14 -3.63 -11.22 -19.92
C ALA A 14 -3.74 -11.28 -18.39
N ILE A 15 -4.86 -10.81 -17.82
CA ILE A 15 -5.13 -10.88 -16.38
C ILE A 15 -5.19 -12.35 -15.92
N HIS A 16 -5.90 -13.21 -16.64
CA HIS A 16 -6.04 -14.62 -16.29
C HIS A 16 -4.71 -15.38 -16.39
N ALA A 17 -3.94 -15.16 -17.47
CA ALA A 17 -2.61 -15.74 -17.64
C ALA A 17 -1.64 -15.32 -16.52
N PHE A 18 -1.69 -14.04 -16.13
CA PHE A 18 -0.88 -13.51 -15.04
C PHE A 18 -1.27 -14.11 -13.67
N GLN A 19 -2.57 -14.23 -13.38
CA GLN A 19 -3.05 -14.84 -12.14
C GLN A 19 -2.68 -16.31 -12.03
N SER A 20 -2.81 -17.07 -13.13
CA SER A 20 -2.42 -18.48 -13.21
C SER A 20 -0.91 -18.65 -12.99
N LYS A 21 -0.09 -17.90 -13.73
CA LYS A 21 1.38 -17.94 -13.60
C LYS A 21 1.84 -17.53 -12.20
N GLY A 22 1.20 -16.53 -11.60
CA GLY A 22 1.47 -16.11 -10.22
C GLY A 22 1.09 -17.17 -9.19
N LYS A 23 0.04 -17.98 -9.43
CA LYS A 23 -0.35 -19.09 -8.56
C LYS A 23 0.66 -20.25 -8.64
N ASP A 24 1.16 -20.55 -9.83
CA ASP A 24 2.14 -21.61 -10.06
C ASP A 24 3.54 -21.26 -9.54
N ILE A 25 3.95 -19.99 -9.64
CA ILE A 25 5.20 -19.50 -9.05
C ILE A 25 5.11 -19.59 -7.52
N ARG A 26 4.02 -19.06 -6.91
CA ARG A 26 3.80 -19.16 -5.46
C ARG A 26 3.84 -20.60 -4.96
N ARG A 27 3.26 -21.56 -5.71
CA ARG A 27 3.26 -22.98 -5.33
C ARG A 27 4.65 -23.61 -5.40
N ARG A 28 5.47 -23.23 -6.39
CA ARG A 28 6.85 -23.74 -6.54
C ARG A 28 7.83 -23.13 -5.55
N GLU A 29 7.70 -21.83 -5.29
CA GLU A 29 8.50 -21.12 -4.29
C GLU A 29 8.20 -21.65 -2.87
N ALA A 30 6.92 -21.85 -2.53
CA ALA A 30 6.49 -22.46 -1.27
C ALA A 30 7.19 -23.80 -0.98
N GLY A 31 7.27 -24.68 -1.99
CA GLY A 31 7.88 -26.00 -1.84
C GLY A 31 9.41 -26.00 -1.78
N ARG A 32 10.08 -24.92 -2.18
CA ARG A 32 11.54 -24.77 -2.03
C ARG A 32 11.93 -24.22 -0.66
N ILE A 33 11.12 -23.31 -0.13
CA ILE A 33 11.39 -22.63 1.15
C ILE A 33 11.20 -23.57 2.34
N ASP A 34 10.23 -24.51 2.29
CA ASP A 34 10.03 -25.54 3.33
C ASP A 34 11.26 -26.45 3.55
N ILE A 35 12.24 -26.46 2.63
CA ILE A 35 13.45 -27.29 2.70
C ILE A 35 14.62 -26.55 3.39
N GLU A 36 14.57 -25.22 3.49
CA GLU A 36 15.69 -24.36 3.96
C GLU A 36 15.42 -23.65 5.30
N ASP A 37 14.41 -24.07 6.07
CA ASP A 37 13.92 -23.39 7.28
C ASP A 37 14.85 -23.57 8.52
N ASP A 38 16.09 -23.08 8.43
CA ASP A 38 17.03 -22.90 9.56
C ASP A 38 17.40 -21.42 9.72
N PHE A 39 16.47 -20.63 10.27
CA PHE A 39 16.71 -19.23 10.61
C PHE A 39 17.10 -19.07 12.09
N THR A 40 18.39 -19.15 12.39
CA THR A 40 18.95 -18.71 13.69
C THR A 40 19.12 -17.18 13.71
N ALA A 41 18.54 -16.52 14.71
CA ALA A 41 18.34 -15.06 14.73
C ALA A 41 19.59 -14.24 15.17
N PRO A 42 19.85 -13.08 14.56
CA PRO A 42 20.77 -12.09 15.12
C PRO A 42 20.08 -11.22 16.18
N ASN A 43 20.67 -11.22 17.38
CA ASN A 43 20.47 -10.33 18.54
C ASN A 43 19.08 -10.25 19.24
N PRO A 44 18.95 -10.75 20.50
CA PRO A 44 17.69 -10.75 21.26
C PRO A 44 17.29 -9.41 21.92
N GLY A 45 18.17 -8.42 22.04
CA GLY A 45 17.90 -7.17 22.78
C GLY A 45 16.95 -6.16 22.10
N LYS A 46 16.73 -6.26 20.78
CA LYS A 46 15.74 -5.44 20.06
C LYS A 46 14.32 -6.03 20.08
N LYS A 47 14.12 -7.20 20.71
CA LYS A 47 12.87 -7.95 20.61
C LYS A 47 11.71 -7.33 21.38
N ASP A 48 11.93 -6.72 22.54
CA ASP A 48 10.84 -6.10 23.32
C ASP A 48 10.35 -4.79 22.67
N PHE A 49 11.26 -4.00 22.11
CA PHE A 49 10.93 -2.83 21.27
C PHE A 49 10.12 -3.24 20.03
N LEU A 50 10.57 -4.28 19.33
CA LEU A 50 9.81 -4.85 18.23
C LEU A 50 8.47 -5.41 18.73
N ARG A 51 8.39 -5.98 19.95
CA ARG A 51 7.15 -6.52 20.56
C ARG A 51 6.09 -5.46 20.79
N ASP A 52 6.45 -4.28 21.28
CA ASP A 52 5.53 -3.14 21.41
C ASP A 52 5.08 -2.63 20.03
N LEU A 53 5.97 -2.75 19.03
CA LEU A 53 5.67 -2.48 17.63
C LEU A 53 4.85 -3.61 16.96
N ILE A 54 4.92 -4.85 17.46
CA ILE A 54 4.25 -6.09 16.98
C ILE A 54 2.86 -6.22 17.55
N ALA A 55 2.63 -5.74 18.79
CA ALA A 55 1.31 -5.75 19.39
C ALA A 55 0.32 -5.22 18.34
N MET A 56 0.67 -4.11 17.66
CA MET A 56 -0.11 -3.50 16.56
C MET A 56 -1.63 -3.52 16.84
N GLU A 57 -1.99 -3.56 18.12
CA GLU A 57 -3.34 -3.49 18.63
C GLU A 57 -3.68 -2.03 18.52
N TYR A 58 -4.07 -1.68 17.31
CA TYR A 58 -4.86 -0.51 17.07
C TYR A 58 -6.30 -0.98 17.17
N GLU A 59 -6.80 -1.04 18.41
CA GLU A 59 -8.25 -1.13 18.63
C GLU A 59 -8.84 0.22 18.22
N VAL A 60 -9.17 0.37 16.93
CA VAL A 60 -10.25 1.30 16.59
C VAL A 60 -11.49 0.65 17.13
N ASP A 61 -12.04 1.16 18.23
CA ASP A 61 -13.45 0.98 18.47
C ASP A 61 -14.19 1.83 17.42
N PRO A 62 -14.82 1.23 16.40
CA PRO A 62 -15.56 1.99 15.40
C PRO A 62 -16.75 2.76 16.01
N ASN A 63 -17.14 2.45 17.26
CA ASN A 63 -18.22 3.11 17.99
C ASN A 63 -17.72 4.13 19.03
N ASP A 64 -16.43 4.10 19.39
CA ASP A 64 -15.82 5.00 20.37
C ASP A 64 -14.48 5.55 19.84
N PRO A 65 -14.55 6.48 18.87
CA PRO A 65 -13.39 6.99 18.14
C PRO A 65 -12.38 7.77 19.00
N ASP A 66 -12.76 8.18 20.22
CA ASP A 66 -11.91 8.95 21.15
C ASP A 66 -10.97 8.07 21.97
N LYS A 67 -11.11 6.73 21.89
CA LYS A 67 -10.20 5.75 22.52
C LYS A 67 -9.01 5.36 21.64
N SER A 68 -8.86 5.95 20.46
CA SER A 68 -7.68 5.71 19.63
C SER A 68 -6.45 6.42 20.20
N ASP A 69 -5.36 5.66 20.39
CA ASP A 69 -4.07 6.18 20.88
C ASP A 69 -3.48 7.31 20.01
N ASP A 70 -3.91 7.43 18.74
CA ASP A 70 -3.38 8.38 17.78
C ASP A 70 -4.50 8.90 16.84
N ALA A 71 -4.92 10.14 17.08
CA ALA A 71 -5.97 10.80 16.31
C ALA A 71 -5.61 10.96 14.81
N GLN A 72 -4.33 11.19 14.48
CA GLN A 72 -3.88 11.29 13.09
C GLN A 72 -4.00 9.91 12.41
N LEU A 73 -3.52 8.86 13.08
CA LEU A 73 -3.57 7.48 12.57
C LEU A 73 -5.01 7.00 12.34
N ARG A 74 -5.96 7.43 13.17
CA ARG A 74 -7.41 7.21 12.96
C ARG A 74 -7.85 7.72 11.61
N PHE A 75 -7.55 8.97 11.29
CA PHE A 75 -7.93 9.55 10.03
C PHE A 75 -7.21 8.93 8.84
N VAL A 76 -5.94 8.55 9.00
CA VAL A 76 -5.20 7.77 7.99
C VAL A 76 -5.91 6.44 7.69
N HIS A 77 -6.39 5.73 8.71
CA HIS A 77 -7.12 4.47 8.52
C HIS A 77 -8.50 4.67 7.90
N ILE A 78 -9.23 5.71 8.29
CA ILE A 78 -10.52 6.08 7.67
C ILE A 78 -10.31 6.41 6.18
N ALA A 79 -9.30 7.22 5.87
CA ALA A 79 -8.95 7.57 4.49
C ALA A 79 -8.53 6.33 3.69
N PHE A 80 -7.79 5.40 4.30
CA PHE A 80 -7.44 4.14 3.65
C PHE A 80 -8.67 3.27 3.39
N ASP A 81 -9.62 3.15 4.31
CA ASP A 81 -10.87 2.41 4.05
C ASP A 81 -11.69 3.04 2.91
N ARG A 82 -11.78 4.38 2.87
CA ARG A 82 -12.39 5.13 1.76
C ARG A 82 -11.69 4.81 0.43
N LEU A 83 -10.36 4.87 0.41
CA LEU A 83 -9.54 4.51 -0.75
C LEU A 83 -9.87 3.11 -1.28
N ILE A 84 -9.97 2.12 -0.39
CA ILE A 84 -10.27 0.73 -0.76
C ILE A 84 -11.67 0.64 -1.37
N ASN A 85 -12.67 1.30 -0.77
CA ASN A 85 -14.03 1.34 -1.29
C ASN A 85 -14.11 2.01 -2.68
N HIS A 86 -13.44 3.15 -2.86
CA HIS A 86 -13.36 3.83 -4.15
C HIS A 86 -12.62 2.99 -5.20
N ALA A 87 -11.51 2.36 -4.83
CA ALA A 87 -10.76 1.49 -5.73
C ALA A 87 -11.60 0.27 -6.16
N LYS A 88 -12.41 -0.30 -5.26
CA LYS A 88 -13.34 -1.39 -5.57
C LYS A 88 -14.45 -0.95 -6.53
N ALA A 89 -14.99 0.25 -6.36
CA ALA A 89 -16.02 0.79 -7.27
C ALA A 89 -15.53 0.95 -8.72
N VAL A 90 -14.22 1.19 -8.90
CA VAL A 90 -13.58 1.28 -10.21
C VAL A 90 -13.31 -0.09 -10.83
N LEU A 91 -13.26 -1.16 -10.04
CA LEU A 91 -13.08 -2.53 -10.54
C LEU A 91 -14.42 -3.15 -10.93
N THR A 92 -14.47 -3.80 -12.09
CA THR A 92 -15.61 -4.68 -12.40
C THR A 92 -15.60 -5.89 -11.45
N PRO A 93 -16.78 -6.39 -11.01
CA PRO A 93 -16.89 -7.42 -9.96
C PRO A 93 -16.15 -8.74 -10.22
N ASN A 94 -15.66 -8.98 -11.44
CA ASN A 94 -15.07 -10.23 -11.88
C ASN A 94 -13.53 -10.31 -11.76
N VAL A 95 -12.85 -9.27 -11.27
CA VAL A 95 -11.37 -9.24 -11.28
C VAL A 95 -10.74 -9.77 -9.97
N ILE A 96 -11.40 -9.58 -8.83
CA ILE A 96 -10.93 -10.06 -7.52
C ILE A 96 -12.14 -10.55 -6.73
N SER A 97 -12.17 -11.85 -6.39
CA SER A 97 -13.16 -12.40 -5.47
C SER A 97 -12.85 -11.93 -4.05
N TRP A 98 -13.48 -10.84 -3.63
CA TRP A 98 -13.40 -10.31 -2.27
C TRP A 98 -14.43 -11.02 -1.40
N ASN A 99 -13.99 -11.96 -0.57
CA ASN A 99 -14.78 -12.35 0.60
C ASN A 99 -14.55 -11.29 1.69
N ALA A 100 -15.61 -10.80 2.33
CA ALA A 100 -15.56 -9.76 3.37
C ALA A 100 -14.58 -10.08 4.52
N LEU A 101 -14.42 -11.35 4.89
CA LEU A 101 -13.44 -11.79 5.90
C LEU A 101 -11.99 -11.72 5.39
N PHE A 102 -11.77 -11.91 4.09
CA PHE A 102 -10.45 -11.74 3.49
C PHE A 102 -10.12 -10.25 3.32
N GLU A 103 -11.11 -9.45 2.95
CA GLU A 103 -10.97 -7.99 2.84
C GLU A 103 -10.53 -7.38 4.17
N ARG A 104 -11.27 -7.64 5.27
CA ARG A 104 -10.92 -7.12 6.60
C ARG A 104 -9.51 -7.53 7.05
N ARG A 105 -9.13 -8.79 6.81
CA ARG A 105 -7.79 -9.28 7.16
C ARG A 105 -6.70 -8.63 6.32
N TYR A 106 -6.97 -8.38 5.04
CA TYR A 106 -5.96 -7.80 4.15
C TYR A 106 -5.79 -6.30 4.37
N THR A 107 -6.88 -5.56 4.60
CA THR A 107 -6.81 -4.14 4.94
C THR A 107 -6.12 -3.93 6.28
N LEU A 108 -6.34 -4.82 7.26
CA LEU A 108 -5.64 -4.76 8.55
C LEU A 108 -4.12 -4.80 8.40
N VAL A 109 -3.58 -5.69 7.56
CA VAL A 109 -2.11 -5.78 7.34
C VAL A 109 -1.53 -4.47 6.79
N VAL A 110 -2.27 -3.76 5.93
CA VAL A 110 -1.80 -2.48 5.38
C VAL A 110 -2.01 -1.33 6.36
N LYS A 111 -3.07 -1.35 7.17
CA LYS A 111 -3.24 -0.42 8.31
C LYS A 111 -2.10 -0.56 9.31
N GLN A 112 -1.65 -1.78 9.57
CA GLN A 112 -0.47 -2.09 10.37
C GLN A 112 0.81 -1.52 9.75
N LEU A 113 0.96 -1.56 8.43
CA LEU A 113 2.08 -0.89 7.74
C LEU A 113 2.05 0.63 7.94
N PHE A 114 0.90 1.28 7.83
CA PHE A 114 0.81 2.73 8.10
C PHE A 114 1.15 3.06 9.55
N ALA A 115 0.62 2.29 10.50
CA ALA A 115 0.94 2.45 11.92
C ALA A 115 2.44 2.27 12.18
N TYR A 116 3.04 1.24 11.57
CA TYR A 116 4.48 1.00 11.61
C TYR A 116 5.27 2.21 11.12
N ILE A 117 4.92 2.76 9.94
CA ILE A 117 5.60 3.91 9.36
C ILE A 117 5.47 5.13 10.27
N VAL A 118 4.25 5.48 10.70
CA VAL A 118 4.00 6.65 11.56
C VAL A 118 4.79 6.54 12.88
N ARG A 119 4.74 5.39 13.55
CA ARG A 119 5.47 5.15 14.79
C ARG A 119 6.98 5.20 14.59
N CYS A 120 7.51 4.58 13.53
CA CYS A 120 8.95 4.65 13.26
C CYS A 120 9.40 6.07 12.91
N MET A 121 8.53 6.87 12.31
CA MET A 121 8.84 8.23 11.89
C MET A 121 8.72 9.27 13.01
N SER A 122 7.96 8.98 14.07
CA SER A 122 7.79 9.85 15.23
C SER A 122 8.96 9.82 16.22
N PHE A 123 9.91 8.87 16.08
CA PHE A 123 11.14 8.86 16.89
C PHE A 123 11.95 10.14 16.69
N LYS A 124 12.29 10.80 17.80
CA LYS A 124 13.10 12.02 17.80
C LYS A 124 14.52 11.77 17.28
N ASP A 125 15.15 10.69 17.75
CA ASP A 125 16.45 10.25 17.25
C ASP A 125 16.27 9.20 16.14
N LYS A 126 17.02 9.36 15.04
CA LYS A 126 17.04 8.39 13.95
C LYS A 126 17.74 7.09 14.37
N ALA A 127 18.66 7.14 15.33
CA ALA A 127 19.37 5.96 15.83
C ALA A 127 18.45 4.94 16.53
N ASP A 128 17.31 5.41 17.05
CA ASP A 128 16.31 4.57 17.74
C ASP A 128 15.36 3.85 16.77
N ARG A 129 15.38 4.24 15.48
CA ARG A 129 14.49 3.66 14.46
C ARG A 129 15.03 2.30 14.00
N PRO A 130 14.16 1.39 13.53
CA PRO A 130 14.60 0.27 12.71
C PRO A 130 15.47 0.76 11.54
N PRO A 131 16.52 0.02 11.14
CA PRO A 131 17.57 0.52 10.25
C PRO A 131 17.17 0.57 8.77
N PHE A 132 15.92 0.89 8.43
CA PHE A 132 15.51 1.13 7.05
C PHE A 132 15.86 2.55 6.61
N LYS A 133 15.95 2.76 5.29
CA LYS A 133 16.15 4.07 4.68
C LYS A 133 14.85 4.55 4.04
N ILE A 134 14.58 5.85 4.17
CA ILE A 134 13.47 6.51 3.47
C ILE A 134 14.05 7.39 2.36
N SER A 135 13.52 7.22 1.15
CA SER A 135 13.85 8.09 0.02
C SER A 135 13.23 9.47 0.18
N ILE A 136 13.78 10.49 -0.50
CA ILE A 136 13.23 11.85 -0.50
C ILE A 136 11.74 11.86 -0.93
N LYS A 137 11.37 11.01 -1.88
CA LYS A 137 9.98 10.87 -2.36
C LYS A 137 9.06 10.33 -1.26
N GLN A 138 9.48 9.30 -0.55
CA GLN A 138 8.71 8.72 0.55
C GLN A 138 8.59 9.68 1.73
N GLN A 139 9.67 10.41 2.07
CA GLN A 139 9.63 11.44 3.12
C GLN A 139 8.59 12.51 2.77
N LYS A 140 8.66 13.05 1.54
CA LYS A 140 7.69 14.06 1.09
C LYS A 140 6.25 13.55 1.11
N ALA A 141 6.02 12.30 0.68
CA ALA A 141 4.68 11.71 0.71
C ALA A 141 4.17 11.50 2.15
N TYR A 142 5.07 11.12 3.06
CA TYR A 142 4.77 11.00 4.48
C TYR A 142 4.42 12.36 5.09
N ASP A 143 5.23 13.39 4.85
CA ASP A 143 5.01 14.74 5.38
C ASP A 143 3.65 15.29 4.91
N VAL A 144 3.34 15.17 3.62
CA VAL A 144 2.04 15.59 3.06
C VAL A 144 0.88 14.81 3.71
N MET A 145 1.02 13.50 3.92
CA MET A 145 -0.02 12.70 4.58
C MET A 145 -0.26 13.17 6.02
N MET A 146 0.82 13.42 6.78
CA MET A 146 0.71 13.87 8.16
C MET A 146 0.12 15.29 8.24
N ASP A 147 0.52 16.21 7.36
CA ASP A 147 -0.06 17.55 7.29
C ASP A 147 -1.57 17.52 7.03
N GLN A 148 -2.05 16.62 6.16
CA GLN A 148 -3.50 16.44 5.94
C GLN A 148 -4.20 15.81 7.15
N ALA A 149 -3.56 14.85 7.82
CA ALA A 149 -4.12 14.21 9.02
C ALA A 149 -4.21 15.18 10.21
N ASP A 150 -3.23 16.08 10.35
CA ASP A 150 -3.25 17.17 11.33
C ASP A 150 -4.37 18.15 11.05
N GLY A 151 -4.45 18.65 9.81
CA GLY A 151 -5.52 19.57 9.42
C GLY A 151 -6.91 18.96 9.64
N LEU A 152 -7.07 17.66 9.37
CA LEU A 152 -8.32 16.96 9.62
C LEU A 152 -8.62 16.77 11.11
N THR A 153 -7.59 16.53 11.94
CA THR A 153 -7.74 16.45 13.40
C THR A 153 -8.18 17.78 14.00
N ASP A 154 -7.62 18.89 13.51
CA ASP A 154 -7.98 20.23 13.96
C ASP A 154 -9.38 20.62 13.49
N ALA A 155 -9.69 20.40 12.21
CA ALA A 155 -11.02 20.65 11.67
C ALA A 155 -12.09 19.79 12.37
N TRP A 156 -11.79 18.53 12.68
CA TRP A 156 -12.74 17.65 13.39
C TRP A 156 -13.14 18.21 14.75
N LYS A 157 -12.20 18.84 15.47
CA LYS A 157 -12.49 19.51 16.73
C LYS A 157 -13.29 20.79 16.51
N GLU A 158 -12.95 21.59 15.50
CA GLU A 158 -13.64 22.85 15.17
C GLU A 158 -15.11 22.63 14.78
N TYR A 159 -15.39 21.58 14.01
CA TYR A 159 -16.73 21.22 13.57
C TYR A 159 -17.46 20.24 14.51
N GLU A 160 -17.01 20.11 15.76
CA GLU A 160 -17.62 19.25 16.80
C GLU A 160 -17.87 17.79 16.35
N GLY A 161 -17.00 17.30 15.46
CA GLY A 161 -17.08 15.95 14.90
C GLY A 161 -18.17 15.74 13.84
N ASP A 162 -18.65 16.79 13.18
CA ASP A 162 -19.55 16.67 12.04
C ASP A 162 -18.82 16.11 10.79
N PRO A 163 -19.08 14.86 10.37
CA PRO A 163 -18.43 14.26 9.21
C PRO A 163 -18.87 14.88 7.87
N GLU A 164 -20.01 15.58 7.84
CA GLU A 164 -20.58 16.16 6.62
C GLU A 164 -20.14 17.63 6.41
N ALA A 165 -19.39 18.20 7.36
CA ALA A 165 -18.84 19.54 7.22
C ALA A 165 -17.97 19.62 5.93
N PRO A 166 -18.17 20.65 5.08
CA PRO A 166 -17.49 20.72 3.77
C PRO A 166 -15.97 20.63 3.85
N GLU A 167 -15.37 21.19 4.90
CA GLU A 167 -13.92 21.16 5.12
C GLU A 167 -13.43 19.76 5.53
N ILE A 168 -14.21 19.02 6.34
CA ILE A 168 -13.91 17.63 6.71
C ILE A 168 -13.94 16.73 5.48
N VAL A 169 -14.97 16.86 4.65
CA VAL A 169 -15.09 16.10 3.39
C VAL A 169 -13.90 16.40 2.47
N ARG A 170 -13.55 17.68 2.32
CA ARG A 170 -12.41 18.11 1.50
C ARG A 170 -11.08 17.55 2.00
N LEU A 171 -10.82 17.62 3.31
CA LEU A 171 -9.58 17.12 3.92
C LEU A 171 -9.50 15.58 3.88
N LEU A 172 -10.63 14.88 4.01
CA LEU A 172 -10.69 13.42 3.83
C LEU A 172 -10.29 13.02 2.40
N ASP A 173 -10.76 13.72 1.37
CA ASP A 173 -10.39 13.43 -0.02
C ASP A 173 -8.91 13.71 -0.31
N LEU A 174 -8.34 14.76 0.31
CA LEU A 174 -6.91 15.06 0.22
C LEU A 174 -6.07 14.01 0.96
N LEU A 175 -6.49 13.61 2.16
CA LEU A 175 -5.81 12.57 2.93
C LEU A 175 -5.87 11.22 2.22
N GLU A 176 -7.01 10.86 1.60
CA GLU A 176 -7.14 9.65 0.77
C GLU A 176 -6.09 9.63 -0.34
N THR A 177 -5.90 10.77 -1.02
CA THR A 177 -4.88 10.93 -2.07
C THR A 177 -3.47 10.78 -1.49
N ALA A 178 -3.18 11.42 -0.35
CA ALA A 178 -1.87 11.37 0.30
C ALA A 178 -1.52 9.96 0.80
N VAL A 179 -2.49 9.25 1.38
CA VAL A 179 -2.36 7.84 1.80
C VAL A 179 -2.01 6.95 0.61
N LEU A 180 -2.69 7.12 -0.53
CA LEU A 180 -2.37 6.39 -1.75
C LEU A 180 -0.96 6.72 -2.26
N GLU A 181 -0.57 8.01 -2.27
CA GLU A 181 0.75 8.43 -2.73
C GLU A 181 1.88 7.89 -1.85
N LEU A 182 1.71 7.90 -0.52
CA LEU A 182 2.66 7.29 0.41
C LEU A 182 2.76 5.79 0.13
N TYR A 183 1.63 5.07 0.05
CA TYR A 183 1.63 3.63 -0.19
C TYR A 183 2.33 3.25 -1.50
N ILE A 184 2.03 3.95 -2.60
CA ILE A 184 2.70 3.74 -3.89
C ILE A 184 4.20 4.06 -3.78
N SER A 185 4.60 5.09 -3.02
CA SER A 185 6.02 5.40 -2.82
C SER A 185 6.78 4.34 -2.01
N VAL A 186 6.10 3.63 -1.10
CA VAL A 186 6.66 2.50 -0.35
C VAL A 186 6.87 1.30 -1.28
N LEU A 187 5.95 1.06 -2.21
CA LEU A 187 6.11 0.02 -3.24
C LEU A 187 7.18 0.38 -4.28
N ASP A 188 7.33 1.66 -4.60
CA ASP A 188 8.31 2.21 -5.55
C ASP A 188 9.69 2.44 -4.92
N HIS A 189 10.17 1.50 -4.10
CA HIS A 189 11.47 1.62 -3.47
C HIS A 189 12.48 0.65 -4.10
N PHE A 190 13.31 1.17 -5.01
CA PHE A 190 14.53 0.48 -5.42
C PHE A 190 15.63 0.76 -4.41
N THR A 191 15.89 -0.21 -3.56
CA THR A 191 17.05 -0.18 -2.67
C THR A 191 18.32 -0.34 -3.50
N LYS A 192 19.25 0.60 -3.38
CA LYS A 192 20.51 0.57 -4.15
C LYS A 192 21.55 -0.36 -3.55
N ASP A 193 21.60 -0.41 -2.22
CA ASP A 193 22.67 -1.11 -1.49
C ASP A 193 22.19 -2.49 -1.02
N THR A 194 21.03 -2.56 -0.37
CA THR A 194 20.43 -3.80 0.14
C THR A 194 18.92 -3.70 0.30
N GLU A 195 18.18 -4.78 0.05
CA GLU A 195 16.75 -4.90 0.31
C GLU A 195 16.34 -4.57 1.75
N TYR A 196 17.25 -4.72 2.72
CA TYR A 196 17.02 -4.36 4.12
C TYR A 196 16.86 -2.85 4.35
N ASP A 197 17.25 -2.02 3.38
CA ASP A 197 16.97 -0.58 3.39
C ASP A 197 15.48 -0.28 3.16
N SER A 198 14.69 -1.24 2.70
CA SER A 198 13.26 -1.02 2.43
C SER A 198 12.43 -1.01 3.70
N VAL A 199 11.66 0.06 3.90
CA VAL A 199 10.67 0.16 4.99
C VAL A 199 9.63 -0.97 4.93
N LEU A 200 9.27 -1.45 3.73
CA LEU A 200 8.35 -2.57 3.57
C LEU A 200 9.00 -3.88 4.05
N VAL A 201 10.27 -4.12 3.71
CA VAL A 201 11.00 -5.30 4.18
C VAL A 201 11.15 -5.25 5.69
N SER A 202 11.50 -4.08 6.26
CA SER A 202 11.59 -3.90 7.70
C SER A 202 10.26 -4.17 8.41
N PHE A 203 9.15 -3.62 7.89
CA PHE A 203 7.80 -3.91 8.37
C PHE A 203 7.49 -5.41 8.32
N LEU A 204 7.78 -6.08 7.20
CA LEU A 204 7.55 -7.52 7.06
C LEU A 204 8.36 -8.33 8.07
N THR A 205 9.61 -7.94 8.36
CA THR A 205 10.40 -8.57 9.42
C THR A 205 9.72 -8.45 10.78
N VAL A 206 9.20 -7.27 11.12
CA VAL A 206 8.47 -7.06 12.39
C VAL A 206 7.20 -7.88 12.41
N LEU A 207 6.44 -7.89 11.30
CA LEU A 207 5.22 -8.65 11.16
C LEU A 207 5.43 -10.17 11.26
N SER A 208 6.66 -10.65 11.02
CA SER A 208 7.06 -12.05 11.18
C SER A 208 7.38 -12.46 12.61
N VAL A 209 7.34 -11.56 13.59
CA VAL A 209 7.61 -11.91 14.99
C VAL A 209 6.29 -12.06 15.74
N ARG A 210 6.15 -13.15 16.49
CA ARG A 210 4.97 -13.47 17.30
C ARG A 210 5.04 -12.79 18.67
N ALA A 211 3.90 -12.74 19.37
CA ALA A 211 3.80 -12.18 20.72
C ALA A 211 4.78 -12.84 21.71
N ASP A 212 5.00 -14.16 21.59
CA ASP A 212 5.96 -14.91 22.42
C ASP A 212 7.43 -14.65 22.06
N GLY A 213 7.71 -13.82 21.04
CA GLY A 213 9.07 -13.51 20.57
C GLY A 213 9.69 -14.57 19.65
N THR A 214 8.91 -15.57 19.24
CA THR A 214 9.29 -16.54 18.20
C THR A 214 8.96 -16.00 16.81
N TRP A 215 9.49 -16.65 15.78
CA TRP A 215 9.19 -16.30 14.39
C TRP A 215 7.91 -16.97 13.91
N GLU A 216 7.19 -16.27 13.05
CA GLU A 216 6.05 -16.78 12.31
C GLU A 216 6.51 -17.85 11.33
N GLY A 217 5.90 -19.02 11.37
CA GLY A 217 6.11 -20.05 10.35
C GLY A 217 5.47 -19.66 9.02
N TYR A 218 5.84 -20.36 7.95
CA TYR A 218 5.36 -20.11 6.59
C TYR A 218 3.82 -20.00 6.47
N SER A 219 3.08 -20.85 7.19
CA SER A 219 1.61 -20.88 7.19
C SER A 219 0.97 -19.60 7.75
N GLY A 220 1.65 -18.90 8.66
CA GLY A 220 1.20 -17.63 9.24
C GLY A 220 1.70 -16.42 8.46
N PHE A 221 2.90 -16.49 7.87
CA PHE A 221 3.50 -15.37 7.14
C PHE A 221 2.98 -15.20 5.71
N THR A 222 2.77 -16.30 4.97
CA THR A 222 2.31 -16.26 3.57
C THR A 222 0.97 -15.52 3.38
N PRO A 223 -0.04 -15.66 4.26
CA PRO A 223 -1.25 -14.85 4.20
C PRO A 223 -0.99 -13.35 4.33
N LYS A 224 -0.02 -12.92 5.15
CA LYS A 224 0.37 -11.51 5.33
C LYS A 224 1.00 -10.94 4.05
N LEU A 225 1.90 -11.69 3.41
CA LEU A 225 2.43 -11.33 2.09
C LEU A 225 1.33 -11.26 1.02
N SER A 226 0.40 -12.22 1.04
CA SER A 226 -0.73 -12.26 0.11
C SER A 226 -1.65 -11.04 0.28
N ALA A 227 -1.83 -10.57 1.51
CA ALA A 227 -2.56 -9.35 1.81
C ALA A 227 -1.90 -8.12 1.17
N ILE A 228 -0.61 -7.90 1.42
CA ILE A 228 0.16 -6.82 0.80
C ILE A 228 0.01 -6.87 -0.72
N MET A 229 0.23 -8.03 -1.33
CA MET A 229 0.15 -8.18 -2.79
C MET A 229 -1.25 -7.92 -3.35
N ALA A 230 -2.30 -8.31 -2.64
CA ALA A 230 -3.68 -8.08 -3.06
C ALA A 230 -4.05 -6.59 -3.00
N ILE A 231 -3.74 -5.93 -1.88
CA ILE A 231 -3.99 -4.49 -1.72
C ILE A 231 -3.11 -3.67 -2.68
N SER A 232 -1.85 -4.05 -2.88
CA SER A 232 -0.97 -3.39 -3.85
C SER A 232 -1.55 -3.36 -5.26
N ARG A 233 -2.11 -4.46 -5.74
CA ARG A 233 -2.78 -4.47 -7.05
C ARG A 233 -3.96 -3.50 -7.10
N LEU A 234 -4.77 -3.46 -6.05
CA LEU A 234 -5.92 -2.55 -5.96
C LEU A 234 -5.47 -1.08 -5.98
N CYS A 235 -4.48 -0.73 -5.15
CA CYS A 235 -3.92 0.63 -5.07
C CYS A 235 -3.25 1.05 -6.38
N ILE A 236 -2.51 0.15 -7.05
CA ILE A 236 -1.91 0.41 -8.37
C ILE A 236 -2.98 0.75 -9.41
N ILE A 237 -4.10 0.02 -9.42
CA ILE A 237 -5.20 0.29 -10.36
C ILE A 237 -5.84 1.65 -10.07
N LYS A 238 -6.16 1.93 -8.80
CA LYS A 238 -6.71 3.24 -8.39
C LYS A 238 -5.77 4.38 -8.75
N TYR A 239 -4.48 4.22 -8.46
CA TYR A 239 -3.46 5.21 -8.83
C TYR A 239 -3.39 5.42 -10.35
N ALA A 240 -3.43 4.37 -11.16
CA ALA A 240 -3.46 4.51 -12.62
C ALA A 240 -4.67 5.32 -13.10
N VAL A 241 -5.83 5.09 -12.47
CA VAL A 241 -7.08 5.77 -12.80
C VAL A 241 -7.01 7.25 -12.43
N ASP A 242 -6.55 7.55 -11.22
CA ASP A 242 -6.38 8.93 -10.75
C ASP A 242 -5.34 9.69 -11.58
N GLN A 243 -4.22 9.05 -11.93
CA GLN A 243 -3.19 9.65 -12.78
C GLN A 243 -3.72 9.96 -14.17
N ARG A 244 -4.48 9.03 -14.79
CA ARG A 244 -5.07 9.30 -16.10
C ARG A 244 -6.07 10.46 -16.03
N ALA A 245 -6.92 10.52 -15.00
CA ALA A 245 -7.86 11.62 -14.80
C ALA A 245 -7.14 12.97 -14.62
N LYS A 246 -6.05 13.01 -13.83
CA LYS A 246 -5.19 14.19 -13.66
C LYS A 246 -4.61 14.66 -15.01
N VAL A 247 -4.08 13.74 -15.83
CA VAL A 247 -3.51 14.07 -17.16
C VAL A 247 -4.57 14.58 -18.13
N ILE A 248 -5.77 13.97 -18.16
CA ILE A 248 -6.87 14.43 -19.01
C ILE A 248 -7.26 15.86 -18.62
N LYS A 249 -7.48 16.12 -17.33
CA LYS A 249 -7.83 17.46 -16.82
C LYS A 249 -6.78 18.50 -17.19
N GLN A 250 -5.50 18.16 -17.06
CA GLN A 250 -4.40 19.05 -17.44
C GLN A 250 -4.40 19.37 -18.94
N LYS A 251 -4.67 18.39 -19.80
CA LYS A 251 -4.73 18.60 -21.27
C LYS A 251 -5.94 19.43 -21.70
N MET A 252 -7.08 19.26 -21.04
CA MET A 252 -8.25 20.13 -21.25
C MET A 252 -7.93 21.57 -20.86
N GLN A 253 -7.23 21.79 -19.74
CA GLN A 253 -6.77 23.11 -19.33
C GLN A 253 -5.77 23.74 -20.32
N GLN A 254 -5.05 22.90 -21.09
CA GLN A 254 -4.17 23.32 -22.18
C GLN A 254 -4.91 23.55 -23.51
N GLY A 255 -6.25 23.50 -23.52
CA GLY A 255 -7.08 23.83 -24.67
C GLY A 255 -7.45 22.65 -25.58
N GLN A 256 -7.12 21.42 -25.20
CA GLN A 256 -7.60 20.23 -25.92
C GLN A 256 -9.08 19.98 -25.66
N SER A 257 -9.79 19.47 -26.67
CA SER A 257 -11.14 18.93 -26.46
C SER A 257 -11.11 17.69 -25.55
N GLN A 258 -12.24 17.35 -24.94
CA GLN A 258 -12.37 16.16 -24.08
C GLN A 258 -11.89 14.89 -24.81
N GLU A 259 -12.36 14.70 -26.04
CA GLU A 259 -12.07 13.49 -26.84
C GLU A 259 -10.58 13.38 -27.19
N GLU A 260 -9.95 14.51 -27.56
CA GLU A 260 -8.51 14.56 -27.81
C GLU A 260 -7.69 14.32 -26.55
N ALA A 261 -8.08 14.92 -25.42
CA ALA A 261 -7.41 14.74 -24.14
C ALA A 261 -7.46 13.28 -23.68
N GLU A 262 -8.62 12.62 -23.82
CA GLU A 262 -8.79 11.20 -23.50
C GLU A 262 -7.97 10.29 -24.41
N ARG A 263 -7.97 10.54 -25.72
CA ARG A 263 -7.25 9.76 -26.73
C ARG A 263 -5.73 9.88 -26.58
N ASN A 264 -5.25 11.08 -26.27
CA ASN A 264 -3.83 11.35 -26.14
C ASN A 264 -3.27 10.94 -24.78
N SER A 265 -4.11 10.58 -23.81
CA SER A 265 -3.69 10.19 -22.47
C SER A 265 -3.24 8.73 -22.40
N PRO A 266 -2.26 8.39 -21.54
CA PRO A 266 -1.84 7.00 -21.37
C PRO A 266 -3.03 6.09 -21.09
N SER A 267 -3.05 4.91 -21.70
CA SER A 267 -4.07 3.91 -21.41
C SER A 267 -3.90 3.35 -20.00
N TYR A 268 -4.99 2.88 -19.38
CA TYR A 268 -4.92 2.20 -18.09
C TYR A 268 -3.95 1.02 -18.13
N PHE A 269 -3.96 0.25 -19.24
CA PHE A 269 -3.04 -0.86 -19.43
C PHE A 269 -1.57 -0.41 -19.41
N ALA A 270 -1.22 0.69 -20.08
CA ALA A 270 0.15 1.20 -20.08
C ALA A 270 0.61 1.63 -18.68
N LEU A 271 -0.24 2.37 -17.95
CA LEU A 271 0.05 2.83 -16.59
C LEU A 271 0.20 1.66 -15.60
N ILE A 272 -0.75 0.72 -15.64
CA ILE A 272 -0.73 -0.46 -14.77
C ILE A 272 0.46 -1.38 -15.10
N SER A 273 0.76 -1.59 -16.39
CA SER A 273 1.89 -2.44 -16.81
C SER A 273 3.23 -1.86 -16.38
N GLU A 274 3.40 -0.55 -16.51
CA GLU A 274 4.61 0.13 -16.04
C GLU A 274 4.79 -0.02 -14.54
N MET A 275 3.76 0.29 -13.76
CA MET A 275 3.79 0.14 -12.30
C MET A 275 3.96 -1.31 -11.86
N THR A 276 3.28 -2.25 -12.49
CA THR A 276 3.40 -3.68 -12.15
C THR A 276 4.80 -4.19 -12.46
N ARG A 277 5.39 -3.78 -13.58
CA ARG A 277 6.79 -4.11 -13.91
C ARG A 277 7.73 -3.51 -12.87
N ARG A 278 7.51 -2.26 -12.50
CA ARG A 278 8.34 -1.52 -11.56
C ARG A 278 8.22 -2.03 -10.12
N PHE A 279 7.06 -2.52 -9.71
CA PHE A 279 6.78 -2.87 -8.30
C PHE A 279 6.68 -4.38 -8.04
N MET A 280 6.26 -5.18 -9.01
CA MET A 280 5.78 -6.55 -8.79
C MET A 280 6.55 -7.62 -9.56
N VAL A 281 7.35 -7.24 -10.56
CA VAL A 281 8.13 -8.16 -11.38
C VAL A 281 9.59 -7.78 -11.24
N GLY A 282 10.29 -8.43 -10.30
CA GLY A 282 11.74 -8.29 -10.19
C GLY A 282 12.42 -8.63 -11.52
N GLY A 283 13.38 -7.79 -11.91
CA GLY A 283 14.40 -8.12 -12.91
C GLY A 283 13.90 -8.43 -14.33
N GLY A 284 13.55 -7.41 -15.10
CA GLY A 284 13.70 -7.51 -16.56
C GLY A 284 15.19 -7.57 -16.96
N GLU A 285 15.52 -7.95 -18.19
CA GLU A 285 16.89 -7.81 -18.69
C GLU A 285 17.34 -6.34 -18.57
N GLY A 286 18.43 -6.08 -17.83
CA GLY A 286 18.97 -4.74 -17.59
C GLY A 286 18.87 -4.22 -16.15
N TRP A 287 18.29 -4.98 -15.22
CA TRP A 287 18.38 -4.64 -13.79
C TRP A 287 19.68 -5.20 -13.21
N GLU A 288 20.69 -4.35 -13.06
CA GLU A 288 21.85 -4.65 -12.22
C GLU A 288 21.39 -4.71 -10.76
N THR A 289 20.97 -5.89 -10.31
CA THR A 289 20.74 -6.21 -8.89
C THR A 289 21.99 -6.80 -8.26
N THR A 290 23.16 -6.64 -8.88
CA THR A 290 24.43 -7.11 -8.33
C THR A 290 25.02 -5.99 -7.48
N PRO A 291 25.26 -6.22 -6.18
CA PRO A 291 26.09 -5.32 -5.39
C PRO A 291 27.48 -5.29 -6.04
N THR A 292 28.03 -4.10 -6.27
CA THR A 292 29.47 -3.96 -6.58
C THR A 292 30.25 -3.77 -5.28
#